data_AF-A0A5E4EH88-F1
#
_entry.id   AF-A0A5E4EH88-F1
#
_cell.length_a   1.000
_cell.length_b   1.000
_cell.length_c   1.000
_cell.angle_alpha   90.00
_cell.angle_beta   90.00
_cell.angle_gamma   90.00
#
_symmetry.space_group_name_H-M   'P 1'
#
loop_
_entity.id
_entity.type
_entity.pdbx_description
1 polymer ?
#
loop_
_entity_poly.entity_id
_entity_poly.type
_entity_poly.pdbx_seq_one_letter_code
_entity_poly.pdbx_strand_id
1 'polypeptide(L)'
;MEDAAMEDGETNKDSEVAPALIAVHPTQNSVAVAVGSDLRVFDLLGGCAVSLVNDSDGSLHKDSIRAIRYGANGKLSVSAGDDKLVKIWSTKSWRCISSVEVIESLLTLLAVKR
;
A
#
# COMPACT_ATOMS: atom_id res chain seq x y z
N MET A 1 2.45 -44.41 -33.53
CA MET A 1 2.72 -43.69 -32.27
C MET A 1 2.26 -42.27 -32.48
N GLU A 2 0.95 -42.11 -32.38
CA GLU A 2 0.31 -40.83 -32.10
C GLU A 2 0.37 -40.68 -30.56
N ASP A 3 0.79 -39.52 -30.08
CA ASP A 3 -0.11 -38.67 -29.30
C ASP A 3 0.55 -37.32 -29.04
N ALA A 4 -0.18 -36.28 -29.40
CA ALA A 4 0.14 -34.88 -29.19
C ALA A 4 -0.54 -34.36 -27.91
N ALA A 5 0.07 -33.31 -27.36
CA ALA A 5 -0.51 -32.27 -26.50
C ALA A 5 -0.93 -32.64 -25.07
N MET A 6 -0.39 -31.88 -24.09
CA MET A 6 -1.15 -31.11 -23.10
C MET A 6 -0.20 -30.02 -22.56
N GLU A 7 -0.30 -28.82 -23.13
CA GLU A 7 -0.95 -27.63 -22.55
C GLU A 7 -0.18 -27.07 -21.35
N ASP A 8 0.63 -26.04 -21.65
CA ASP A 8 1.09 -25.04 -20.70
C ASP A 8 -0.13 -24.49 -19.96
N GLY A 9 -0.28 -24.92 -18.71
CA GLY A 9 -1.12 -24.24 -17.74
C GLY A 9 -0.48 -22.90 -17.41
N GLU A 10 -0.61 -21.93 -18.31
CA GLU A 10 -0.53 -20.52 -17.96
C GLU A 10 -1.62 -20.30 -16.90
N THR A 11 -1.21 -20.40 -15.64
CA THR A 11 -1.99 -19.84 -14.55
C THR A 11 -2.00 -18.34 -14.80
N ASN A 12 -3.00 -17.91 -15.57
CA ASN A 12 -3.56 -16.59 -15.53
C ASN A 12 -4.03 -16.41 -14.08
N LYS A 13 -3.07 -16.11 -13.19
CA LYS A 13 -3.36 -15.29 -12.03
C LYS A 13 -3.91 -14.04 -12.65
N ASP A 14 -5.23 -13.94 -12.67
CA ASP A 14 -5.91 -12.66 -12.81
C ASP A 14 -5.13 -11.70 -11.92
N SER A 15 -4.26 -10.93 -12.56
CA SER A 15 -3.59 -9.83 -11.91
C SER A 15 -4.74 -8.90 -11.67
N GLU A 16 -5.28 -8.95 -10.46
CA GLU A 16 -6.23 -7.97 -9.98
C GLU A 16 -5.49 -6.65 -10.14
N VAL A 17 -5.70 -5.97 -11.27
CA VAL A 17 -5.08 -4.67 -11.54
C VAL A 17 -5.82 -3.74 -10.59
N ALA A 18 -5.29 -3.63 -9.37
CA ALA A 18 -5.82 -2.76 -8.35
C ALA A 18 -5.97 -1.37 -8.98
N PRO A 19 -7.12 -0.69 -8.81
CA PRO A 19 -7.30 0.64 -9.36
C PRO A 19 -6.16 1.52 -8.88
N ALA A 20 -5.58 2.32 -9.78
CA ALA A 20 -4.54 3.28 -9.40
C ALA A 20 -5.15 4.23 -8.36
N LEU A 21 -4.75 4.06 -7.09
CA LEU A 21 -5.24 4.89 -6.00
C LEU A 21 -4.45 6.18 -5.99
N ILE A 22 -5.14 7.31 -5.96
CA ILE A 22 -4.52 8.62 -5.84
C ILE A 22 -5.06 9.36 -4.64
N ALA A 23 -4.20 10.10 -3.96
CA ALA A 23 -4.58 11.05 -2.94
C ALA A 23 -3.82 12.35 -3.20
N VAL A 24 -4.55 13.47 -3.32
CA VAL A 24 -3.92 14.79 -3.46
C VAL A 24 -3.78 15.40 -2.08
N HIS A 25 -2.60 15.92 -1.79
CA HIS A 25 -2.35 16.60 -0.54
C HIS A 25 -3.22 17.87 -0.45
N PRO A 26 -3.87 18.16 0.70
CA PRO A 26 -4.86 19.24 0.79
C PRO A 26 -4.29 20.66 0.62
N THR A 27 -3.04 20.92 1.04
CA THR A 27 -2.44 22.27 1.02
C THR A 27 -1.09 22.40 0.30
N GLN A 28 -0.31 21.32 0.19
CA GLN A 28 0.96 21.25 -0.53
C GLN A 28 0.74 20.65 -1.92
N ASN A 29 1.63 20.96 -2.87
CA ASN A 29 1.53 20.45 -4.23
C ASN A 29 2.12 19.05 -4.36
N SER A 30 1.54 18.07 -3.65
CA SER A 30 1.97 16.67 -3.76
C SER A 30 0.81 15.72 -3.98
N VAL A 31 1.07 14.61 -4.67
CA VAL A 31 0.12 13.53 -4.88
C VAL A 31 0.74 12.21 -4.47
N ALA A 32 0.03 11.42 -3.68
CA ALA A 32 0.38 10.03 -3.41
C ALA A 32 -0.34 9.13 -4.41
N VAL A 33 0.37 8.16 -4.97
CA VAL A 33 -0.12 7.21 -5.96
C VAL A 33 0.26 5.80 -5.51
N ALA A 34 -0.70 4.87 -5.47
CA ALA A 34 -0.41 3.45 -5.31
C ALA A 34 -0.75 2.65 -6.56
N VAL A 35 0.12 1.67 -6.84
CA VAL A 35 -0.02 0.68 -7.91
C VAL A 35 0.36 -0.67 -7.31
N GLY A 36 -0.63 -1.55 -7.08
CA GLY A 36 -0.40 -2.79 -6.32
C GLY A 36 0.11 -2.48 -4.91
N SER A 37 1.26 -3.05 -4.53
CA SER A 37 1.92 -2.86 -3.24
C SER A 37 2.81 -1.60 -3.16
N ASP A 38 3.07 -0.97 -4.30
CA ASP A 38 3.98 0.18 -4.38
C ASP A 38 3.22 1.47 -4.05
N LEU A 39 3.80 2.27 -3.16
CA LEU A 39 3.35 3.63 -2.88
C LEU A 39 4.44 4.62 -3.33
N ARG A 40 4.05 5.61 -4.11
CA ARG A 40 4.91 6.70 -4.57
C ARG A 40 4.27 8.04 -4.26
N VAL A 41 5.09 9.06 -4.04
CA VAL A 41 4.63 10.43 -3.90
C VAL A 41 5.33 11.28 -4.95
N PHE A 42 4.58 12.19 -5.58
CA PHE A 42 5.12 13.11 -6.57
C PHE A 42 4.87 14.55 -6.13
N ASP A 43 5.88 15.39 -6.31
CA ASP A 43 5.70 16.84 -6.29
C ASP A 43 5.09 17.27 -7.64
N LEU A 44 3.92 17.89 -7.57
CA LEU A 44 3.14 18.34 -8.73
C LEU A 44 3.74 19.60 -9.39
N LEU A 45 4.58 20.38 -8.71
CA LEU A 45 5.30 21.51 -9.34
C LEU A 45 6.63 21.03 -9.95
N GLY A 46 7.38 20.24 -9.19
CA GLY A 46 8.71 19.79 -9.60
C GLY A 46 8.70 18.62 -10.58
N GLY A 47 7.59 17.87 -10.66
CA GLY A 47 7.52 16.61 -11.44
C GLY A 47 8.38 15.49 -10.85
N CYS A 48 8.98 15.70 -9.68
CA CYS A 48 9.93 14.77 -9.07
C CYS A 48 9.20 13.77 -8.18
N ALA A 49 9.59 12.50 -8.28
CA ALA A 49 9.21 11.47 -7.33
C ALA A 49 9.95 11.70 -6.00
N VAL A 50 9.22 11.55 -4.90
CA VAL A 50 9.75 11.58 -3.55
C VAL A 50 9.93 10.16 -3.05
N SER A 51 11.14 9.84 -2.61
CA SER A 51 11.44 8.55 -2.01
C SER A 51 10.83 8.46 -0.61
N LEU A 52 9.95 7.49 -0.43
CA LEU A 52 9.45 7.11 0.88
C LEU A 52 10.49 6.23 1.57
N VAL A 53 10.69 6.49 2.86
CA VAL A 53 11.65 5.74 3.68
C VAL A 53 10.88 4.96 4.73
N ASN A 54 11.13 3.66 4.78
CA ASN A 54 10.60 2.75 5.79
C ASN A 54 11.76 1.99 6.42
N ASP A 55 11.65 1.66 7.70
CA ASP A 55 12.75 1.02 8.44
C ASP A 55 13.03 -0.42 7.99
N SER A 56 12.05 -1.07 7.33
CA SER A 56 12.22 -2.39 6.73
C SER A 56 12.58 -2.28 5.24
N ASP A 57 13.73 -2.84 4.89
CA ASP A 57 14.32 -2.88 3.54
C ASP A 57 13.34 -3.46 2.49
N GLY A 58 13.19 -2.76 1.36
CA GLY A 58 12.62 -3.31 0.13
C GLY A 58 11.19 -2.92 -0.24
N SER A 59 10.21 -2.91 0.69
CA SER A 59 8.82 -2.58 0.32
C SER A 59 8.03 -1.85 1.40
N LEU A 60 7.15 -0.93 0.96
CA LEU A 60 6.27 -0.16 1.84
C LEU A 60 5.08 -1.02 2.29
N HIS A 61 4.42 -1.75 1.38
CA HIS A 61 3.43 -2.77 1.71
C HIS A 61 3.86 -4.12 1.10
N LYS A 62 3.50 -5.23 1.74
CA LYS A 62 3.82 -6.59 1.21
C LYS A 62 2.78 -7.11 0.22
N ASP A 63 1.64 -6.43 0.12
CA ASP A 63 0.51 -6.76 -0.74
C ASP A 63 -0.19 -5.47 -1.18
N SER A 64 -1.25 -5.60 -1.97
CA SER A 64 -1.96 -4.50 -2.62
C SER A 64 -2.47 -3.46 -1.63
N ILE A 65 -2.17 -2.20 -1.90
CA ILE A 65 -2.68 -1.06 -1.16
C ILE A 65 -4.12 -0.82 -1.61
N ARG A 66 -5.04 -0.74 -0.64
CA ARG A 66 -6.48 -0.54 -0.88
C ARG A 66 -6.97 0.84 -0.49
N ALA A 67 -6.19 1.60 0.28
CA ALA A 67 -6.52 2.99 0.61
C ALA A 67 -5.27 3.84 0.83
N ILE A 68 -5.35 5.11 0.41
CA ILE A 68 -4.42 6.18 0.76
C ILE A 68 -5.21 7.43 1.16
N ARG A 69 -4.82 8.11 2.23
CA ARG A 69 -5.44 9.39 2.62
C ARG A 69 -4.45 10.33 3.31
N TYR A 70 -4.47 11.59 2.92
CA TYR A 70 -3.85 12.67 3.69
C TYR A 70 -4.75 13.10 4.85
N GLY A 71 -4.14 13.39 6.00
CA GLY A 71 -4.83 14.07 7.10
C GLY A 71 -5.25 15.48 6.70
N ALA A 72 -6.30 16.02 7.32
CA ALA A 72 -6.85 17.33 6.99
C ALA A 72 -5.81 18.47 7.11
N ASN A 73 -4.87 18.35 8.04
CA ASN A 73 -3.78 19.31 8.21
C ASN A 73 -2.59 19.08 7.26
N GLY A 74 -2.63 18.04 6.43
CA GLY A 74 -1.57 17.67 5.49
C GLY A 74 -0.28 17.18 6.14
N LYS A 75 -0.15 17.09 7.47
CA LYS A 75 1.10 16.70 8.13
C LYS A 75 1.37 15.19 8.09
N LEU A 76 0.30 14.41 7.89
CA LEU A 76 0.32 12.96 7.88
C LEU A 76 -0.35 12.43 6.62
N SER A 77 0.15 11.29 6.15
CA SER A 77 -0.51 10.44 5.17
C SER A 77 -0.67 9.04 5.75
N VAL A 78 -1.75 8.34 5.39
CA VAL A 78 -2.04 6.98 5.82
C VAL A 78 -2.24 6.11 4.60
N SER A 79 -1.66 4.91 4.62
CA SER A 79 -1.92 3.85 3.65
C SER A 79 -2.37 2.57 4.34
N ALA A 80 -3.22 1.79 3.69
CA ALA A 80 -3.69 0.49 4.19
C ALA A 80 -3.75 -0.51 3.03
N GLY A 81 -3.37 -1.77 3.27
CA GLY A 81 -3.32 -2.81 2.25
C GLY A 81 -3.69 -4.20 2.76
N ASP A 82 -3.70 -5.15 1.83
CA ASP A 82 -4.04 -6.57 2.08
C ASP A 82 -2.98 -7.31 2.90
N ASP A 83 -1.82 -6.68 3.09
CA ASP A 83 -0.77 -7.13 4.02
C ASP A 83 -1.14 -6.97 5.50
N LYS A 84 -2.39 -6.54 5.76
CA LYS A 84 -2.96 -6.29 7.09
C LYS A 84 -2.22 -5.20 7.84
N LEU A 85 -1.50 -4.33 7.13
CA LEU A 85 -0.81 -3.19 7.74
C LEU A 85 -1.52 -1.89 7.40
N VAL A 86 -1.62 -1.03 8.41
CA VAL A 86 -1.90 0.40 8.26
C VAL A 86 -0.61 1.14 8.56
N LYS A 87 -0.11 1.89 7.59
CA LYS A 87 1.11 2.68 7.73
C LYS A 87 0.81 4.17 7.81
N ILE A 88 1.50 4.83 8.73
CA ILE A 88 1.39 6.27 8.98
C ILE A 88 2.69 6.92 8.56
N TRP A 89 2.60 7.92 7.68
CA TRP A 89 3.73 8.59 7.06
C TRP A 89 3.78 10.06 7.48
N SER A 90 4.97 10.56 7.77
CA SER A 90 5.20 12.00 7.87
C SER A 90 5.27 12.59 6.47
N THR A 91 4.47 13.61 6.15
CA THR A 91 4.58 14.29 4.85
C THR A 91 5.75 15.26 4.77
N LYS A 92 6.37 15.60 5.92
CA LYS A 92 7.55 16.48 5.97
C LYS A 92 8.84 15.73 5.64
N SER A 93 8.99 14.52 6.15
CA SER A 93 10.20 13.71 5.98
C SER A 93 10.01 12.49 5.09
N TRP A 94 8.77 12.18 4.70
CA TRP A 94 8.38 10.98 3.96
C TRP A 94 8.87 9.68 4.60
N ARG A 95 8.97 9.69 5.92
CA ARG A 95 9.30 8.53 6.74
C ARG A 95 8.04 7.87 7.27
N CYS A 96 8.05 6.55 7.30
CA CYS A 96 7.10 5.76 8.08
C CYS A 96 7.31 6.09 9.56
N ILE A 97 6.27 6.64 10.21
CA ILE A 97 6.25 6.92 11.64
C ILE A 97 5.79 5.69 12.42
N SER A 98 4.84 4.95 11.84
CA SER A 98 4.22 3.81 12.49
C SER A 98 3.66 2.84 11.47
N SER A 99 3.73 1.56 11.81
CA SER A 99 3.07 0.47 11.11
C SER A 99 2.24 -0.29 12.12
N VAL A 100 0.93 -0.38 11.88
CA VAL A 100 -0.04 -1.02 12.77
C VAL A 100 -0.59 -2.25 12.05
N GLU A 101 -0.48 -3.42 12.67
CA GLU A 101 -1.10 -4.64 12.17
C GLU A 101 -2.58 -4.68 12.56
N VAL A 102 -3.46 -4.77 11.56
CA VAL A 102 -4.90 -4.93 11.74
C VAL A 102 -5.20 -6.41 11.73
N ILE A 103 -5.21 -6.99 12.93
CA ILE A 103 -5.58 -8.39 13.12
C ILE A 103 -7.12 -8.47 13.02
N GLU A 104 -7.65 -9.18 12.04
CA GLU A 104 -9.11 -9.43 11.97
C GLU A 104 -9.64 -10.33 13.11
N SER A 105 -8.75 -10.91 13.92
CA SER A 105 -9.11 -11.90 14.94
C SER A 105 -9.15 -11.32 16.35
N LEU A 106 -9.93 -10.26 16.58
CA LEU A 106 -10.35 -9.92 17.95
C LEU A 106 -11.32 -10.98 18.53
N LEU A 107 -11.91 -11.81 17.68
CA LEU A 107 -12.84 -12.88 18.07
C LEU A 107 -12.15 -14.05 18.80
N THR A 108 -10.90 -14.38 18.47
CA THR A 108 -10.19 -15.51 19.11
C THR A 108 -9.69 -15.16 20.51
N LEU A 109 -9.23 -13.92 20.74
CA LEU A 109 -8.71 -13.48 22.04
C LEU A 109 -9.80 -13.29 23.10
N LEU A 110 -11.02 -12.90 22.67
CA LEU A 110 -12.15 -12.77 23.59
C LEU A 110 -12.81 -14.12 23.94
N ALA A 111 -12.65 -15.15 23.11
CA ALA A 111 -13.27 -16.46 23.33
C ALA A 111 -12.56 -17.34 24.38
N VAL A 112 -11.31 -17.04 24.75
CA VAL A 112 -10.50 -17.88 25.67
C VAL A 112 -10.50 -17.36 27.11
N LYS A 113 -11.16 -16.23 27.40
CA LYS A 113 -11.34 -15.75 28.78
C LYS A 113 -12.66 -16.28 29.35
N ARG A 114 -12.67 -17.55 29.75
CA ARG A 114 -13.68 -18.11 30.68
C ARG A 114 -13.18 -18.00 32.11
#